data_AF-A0A0R2AF51-F1
#
_entry.id   AF-A0A0R2AF51-F1
#
_cell.length_a   1.000
_cell.length_b   1.000
_cell.length_c   1.000
_cell.angle_alpha   90.00
_cell.angle_beta   90.00
_cell.angle_gamma   90.00
#
_symmetry.space_group_name_H-M   'P 1'
#
loop_
_entity.id
_entity.type
_entity.pdbx_description
1 polymer ?
#
loop_
_entity_poly.entity_id
_entity_poly.type
_entity_poly.pdbx_seq_one_letter_code
_entity_poly.pdbx_strand_id
1 'polypeptide(L)'
;MYEYNKVYQELAEILNERDVEKIYKNFRGMQVNFPMRLYSRESVKKELATHKGEIDIKDTAMKTGYSVYTIRRMINEIKGE
;
A
#
# COMPACT_ATOMS: atom_id res chain seq x y z
N MET A 1 -0.93 -29.32 -18.53
CA MET A 1 -0.91 -28.34 -17.42
C MET A 1 -0.93 -26.98 -18.07
N TYR A 2 -1.87 -26.11 -17.72
CA TYR A 2 -1.97 -24.81 -18.36
C TYR A 2 -0.90 -23.86 -17.79
N GLU A 3 -0.28 -23.07 -18.65
CA GLU A 3 0.71 -22.07 -18.24
C GLU A 3 0.03 -20.73 -18.02
N TYR A 4 0.41 -20.03 -16.93
CA TYR A 4 -0.06 -18.68 -16.67
C TYR A 4 0.62 -17.69 -17.61
N ASN A 5 -0.08 -16.61 -17.97
CA ASN A 5 0.62 -15.48 -18.58
C ASN A 5 1.68 -14.94 -17.61
N LYS A 6 2.78 -14.40 -18.14
CA LYS A 6 3.97 -13.98 -17.37
C LYS A 6 3.65 -13.20 -16.09
N VAL A 7 2.73 -12.22 -16.17
CA VAL A 7 2.31 -11.42 -15.00
C VAL A 7 1.64 -12.28 -13.92
N TYR A 8 0.76 -13.20 -14.30
CA TYR A 8 0.10 -14.10 -13.36
C TYR A 8 1.05 -15.16 -12.82
N GLN A 9 2.07 -15.55 -13.59
CA GLN A 9 3.14 -16.44 -13.12
C GLN A 9 3.98 -15.76 -12.04
N GLU A 10 4.44 -14.52 -12.27
CA GLU A 10 5.17 -13.76 -11.25
C GLU A 10 4.32 -13.52 -10.00
N LEU A 11 3.02 -13.24 -10.16
CA LEU A 11 2.10 -13.14 -9.03
C LEU A 11 1.91 -14.48 -8.29
N ALA A 12 1.95 -15.62 -9.00
CA ALA A 12 1.80 -16.94 -8.39
C ALA A 12 3.05 -17.33 -7.59
N GLU A 13 4.23 -16.92 -8.03
CA GLU A 13 5.51 -17.10 -7.32
C GLU A 13 5.58 -16.27 -6.02
N ILE A 14 5.02 -15.05 -6.02
CA ILE A 14 5.01 -14.17 -4.85
C ILE A 14 3.89 -14.53 -3.86
N LEU A 15 2.73 -14.93 -4.38
CA LEU A 15 1.54 -15.23 -3.60
C LEU A 15 1.33 -16.75 -3.52
N ASN A 16 0.31 -17.26 -4.20
CA ASN A 16 -0.04 -18.67 -4.42
C ASN A 16 -1.08 -18.74 -5.56
N GLU A 17 -1.25 -19.90 -6.20
CA GLU A 17 -2.21 -20.08 -7.31
C GLU A 17 -3.65 -19.67 -6.94
N ARG A 18 -4.09 -19.97 -5.71
CA ARG A 18 -5.44 -19.64 -5.22
C ARG A 18 -5.71 -18.13 -5.17
N ASP A 19 -4.70 -17.32 -4.84
CA ASP A 19 -4.86 -15.88 -4.74
C ASP A 19 -4.77 -15.21 -6.11
N VAL A 20 -3.94 -15.76 -7.00
CA VAL A 20 -3.88 -15.35 -8.41
C VAL A 20 -5.20 -15.59 -9.13
N GLU A 21 -5.87 -16.72 -8.88
CA GLU A 21 -7.20 -16.99 -9.46
C GLU A 21 -8.25 -15.98 -9.01
N LYS A 22 -8.21 -15.55 -7.73
CA LYS A 22 -9.09 -14.46 -7.24
C LYS A 22 -8.81 -13.16 -7.95
N ILE A 23 -7.54 -12.79 -8.15
CA ILE A 23 -7.17 -11.57 -8.88
C ILE A 23 -7.68 -11.66 -10.32
N TYR A 24 -7.44 -12.77 -11.02
CA TYR A 24 -7.95 -12.97 -12.37
C TYR A 24 -9.49 -12.85 -12.41
N LYS A 25 -10.20 -13.49 -11.49
CA LYS A 25 -11.68 -13.44 -11.46
C LYS A 25 -12.23 -12.04 -11.24
N ASN A 26 -11.60 -11.23 -10.40
CA ASN A 26 -12.09 -9.88 -10.05
C ASN A 26 -11.59 -8.78 -11.00
N PHE A 27 -10.42 -8.93 -11.61
CA PHE A 27 -9.77 -7.88 -12.40
C PHE A 27 -9.59 -8.22 -13.88
N ARG A 28 -9.98 -9.41 -14.35
CA ARG A 28 -9.90 -9.78 -15.78
C ARG A 28 -10.60 -8.74 -16.66
N GLY A 29 -9.90 -8.30 -17.71
CA GLY A 29 -10.42 -7.29 -18.65
C GLY A 29 -10.26 -5.84 -18.19
N MET A 30 -9.68 -5.59 -17.01
CA MET A 30 -9.34 -4.25 -16.52
C MET A 30 -7.83 -4.02 -16.61
N GLN A 31 -7.42 -2.79 -16.94
CA GLN A 31 -6.03 -2.37 -16.80
C GLN A 31 -5.83 -1.72 -15.42
N VAL A 32 -5.11 -2.40 -14.53
CA VAL A 32 -4.78 -1.87 -13.20
C VAL A 32 -3.35 -1.35 -13.20
N ASN A 33 -3.17 -0.08 -12.83
CA ASN A 33 -1.85 0.48 -12.58
C ASN A 33 -1.61 0.51 -11.08
N PHE A 34 -0.58 -0.21 -10.62
CA PHE A 34 -0.22 -0.18 -9.22
C PHE A 34 0.40 1.17 -8.86
N PRO A 35 -0.17 1.91 -7.89
CA PRO A 35 0.45 3.14 -7.43
C PRO A 35 1.80 2.85 -6.78
N MET A 36 2.72 3.81 -6.87
CA MET A 36 4.05 3.71 -6.24
C MET A 36 3.97 3.60 -4.70
N ARG A 37 2.84 3.99 -4.10
CA ARG A 37 2.62 3.96 -2.66
C ARG A 37 1.54 2.95 -2.31
N LEU A 38 1.81 2.14 -1.30
CA LEU A 38 0.88 1.12 -0.82
C LEU A 38 -0.34 1.70 -0.10
N TYR A 39 -0.15 2.81 0.64
CA TYR A 39 -1.21 3.43 1.44
C TYR A 39 -1.57 4.84 0.96
N SER A 40 -2.87 5.11 0.90
CA SER A 40 -3.41 6.44 0.62
C SER A 40 -3.03 7.44 1.72
N ARG A 41 -2.83 8.71 1.33
CA ARG A 41 -2.46 9.79 2.26
C ARG A 41 -3.46 9.92 3.42
N GLU A 42 -4.75 9.77 3.13
CA GLU A 42 -5.82 9.87 4.13
C GLU A 42 -5.78 8.73 5.15
N SER A 43 -5.56 7.50 4.69
CA SER A 43 -5.38 6.34 5.57
C SER A 43 -4.18 6.51 6.50
N VAL A 44 -3.06 7.02 5.98
CA VAL A 44 -1.88 7.32 6.79
C VAL A 44 -2.16 8.45 7.79
N LYS A 45 -2.82 9.54 7.37
CA LYS A 45 -3.23 10.62 8.29
C LYS A 45 -4.11 10.09 9.44
N LYS A 46 -5.05 9.20 9.15
CA LYS A 46 -5.95 8.61 10.15
C LYS A 46 -5.20 7.75 11.16
N GLU A 47 -4.24 6.96 10.71
CA GLU A 47 -3.37 6.16 11.59
C GLU A 47 -2.50 7.08 12.47
N LEU A 48 -1.88 8.10 11.86
CA LEU A 48 -1.08 9.11 12.56
C LEU A 48 -1.87 9.88 13.63
N ALA A 49 -3.15 10.17 13.37
CA ALA A 49 -4.04 10.83 14.32
C ALA A 49 -4.51 9.90 15.45
N THR A 50 -4.49 8.58 15.24
CA THR A 50 -4.94 7.58 16.23
C THR A 50 -3.85 7.31 17.27
N HIS A 51 -2.58 7.25 16.84
CA HIS A 51 -1.45 6.94 17.71
C HIS A 51 -0.82 8.18 18.38
N LYS A 52 -1.60 9.25 18.65
CA LYS A 52 -1.19 10.56 19.23
C LYS A 52 -0.04 10.48 20.25
N GLY A 53 1.22 10.52 19.77
CA GLY A 53 2.42 10.70 20.59
C GLY A 53 3.45 9.56 20.57
N GLU A 54 3.10 8.34 20.17
CA GLU A 54 3.99 7.16 20.23
C GLU A 54 4.43 6.64 18.86
N ILE A 55 4.46 7.50 17.85
CA ILE A 55 4.79 7.09 16.48
C ILE A 55 6.24 7.42 16.16
N ASP A 56 7.03 6.38 15.85
CA ASP A 56 8.34 6.57 15.25
C ASP A 56 8.19 7.02 13.79
N ILE A 57 8.52 8.28 13.53
CA ILE A 57 8.37 8.93 12.21
C ILE A 57 9.17 8.19 11.13
N LYS A 58 10.32 7.58 11.48
CA LYS A 58 11.15 6.85 10.53
C LYS A 58 10.52 5.50 10.17
N ASP A 59 10.02 4.78 11.16
CA ASP A 59 9.29 3.52 10.95
C ASP A 59 8.04 3.73 10.10
N THR A 60 7.24 4.76 10.39
CA THR A 60 6.06 5.08 9.56
C THR A 60 6.44 5.49 8.16
N ALA A 61 7.49 6.30 7.98
CA ALA A 61 8.00 6.65 6.66
C ALA A 61 8.38 5.40 5.84
N MET A 62 9.07 4.44 6.47
CA MET A 62 9.48 3.19 5.84
C MET A 62 8.27 2.30 5.49
N LYS A 63 7.33 2.12 6.43
CA LYS A 63 6.13 1.29 6.21
C LYS A 63 5.19 1.86 5.15
N THR A 64 5.05 3.19 5.13
CA THR A 64 4.07 3.86 4.25
C THR A 64 4.66 4.26 2.89
N GLY A 65 5.99 4.24 2.75
CA GLY A 65 6.70 4.70 1.55
C GLY A 65 6.73 6.22 1.40
N TYR A 66 6.34 6.98 2.43
CA TYR A 66 6.42 8.44 2.44
C TYR A 66 7.76 8.92 3.00
N SER A 67 8.21 10.10 2.57
CA SER A 67 9.39 10.72 3.19
C SER A 67 9.08 11.18 4.62
N VAL A 68 10.09 11.17 5.48
CA VAL A 68 10.03 11.70 6.86
C VAL A 68 9.49 13.13 6.89
N TYR A 69 9.87 13.96 5.90
CA TYR A 69 9.32 15.31 5.74
C TYR A 69 7.80 15.30 5.56
N THR A 70 7.28 14.43 4.70
CA THR A 70 5.84 14.36 4.41
C THR A 70 5.08 13.89 5.64
N ILE A 71 5.59 12.88 6.35
CA ILE A 71 4.98 12.42 7.62
C ILE A 71 4.96 13.56 8.65
N ARG A 72 6.07 14.28 8.84
CA ARG A 72 6.11 15.46 9.73
C ARG A 72 5.10 16.53 9.32
N ARG A 73 4.97 16.80 8.02
CA ARG A 73 3.98 17.75 7.51
C ARG A 73 2.56 17.30 7.84
N MET A 74 2.25 16.02 7.63
CA MET A 74 0.94 15.45 7.99
C MET A 74 0.65 15.57 9.49
N ILE A 75 1.63 15.30 10.36
CA ILE A 75 1.48 15.45 11.81
C ILE A 75 1.20 16.91 12.20
N ASN A 76 1.89 17.87 11.56
CA ASN A 76 1.65 19.29 11.80
C ASN A 76 0.26 19.74 11.29
N GLU A 77 -0.19 19.22 10.14
CA GLU A 77 -1.56 19.44 9.65
C GLU A 77 -2.58 18.96 10.71
N ILE A 78 -2.38 17.76 11.27
CA ILE A 78 -3.29 17.18 12.28
C ILE A 78 -3.27 17.95 13.62
N LYS A 79 -2.15 18.56 13.99
CA LYS A 79 -2.02 19.34 15.25
C LYS A 79 -2.50 20.80 15.13
N GLY A 80 -2.60 21.30 13.90
CA GLY A 80 -3.02 22.67 13.60
C GLY A 80 -4.53 22.81 13.33
N GLU A 81 -5.25 21.70 13.23
CA GLU A 81 -6.72 21.60 13.28
C GLU A 81 -7.19 21.32 14.72
#